data_AF-A0A9E4IZK2-F1
#
_entry.id   AF-A0A9E4IZK2-F1
#
_cell.length_a   1.000
_cell.length_b   1.000
_cell.length_c   1.000
_cell.angle_alpha   90.00
_cell.angle_beta   90.00
_cell.angle_gamma   90.00
#
_symmetry.space_group_name_H-M   'P 1'
#
loop_
_entity.id
_entity.type
_entity.pdbx_description
1 polymer ?
#
loop_
_entity_poly.entity_id
_entity_poly.type
_entity_poly.pdbx_seq_one_letter_code
_entity_poly.pdbx_strand_id
1 'polypeptide(L)'
;MSPEFLFRVERDPQGASANAAYRISDLELASRLSFFLWSSIPDDELIDVAAAGTLRDPGVLERQVRRMLADPRAEALVTNFAAQWLYLRNLPAVSPDFVVFPDFDETLRRALRQETELFFDSII
;
A
#
# COMPACT_ATOMS: atom_id res chain seq x y z
N MET A 1 -25.73 -9.82 -9.71
CA MET A 1 -24.47 -9.44 -9.02
C MET A 1 -24.28 -7.95 -9.23
N SER A 2 -24.21 -7.16 -8.17
CA SER A 2 -24.06 -5.70 -8.25
C SER A 2 -22.64 -5.34 -8.71
N PRO A 3 -22.44 -4.46 -9.71
CA PRO A 3 -21.13 -4.00 -10.15
C PRO A 3 -20.31 -3.31 -9.04
N GLU A 4 -20.99 -2.76 -8.02
CA GLU A 4 -20.35 -2.07 -6.89
C GLU A 4 -19.60 -3.02 -5.94
N PHE A 5 -19.77 -4.34 -6.09
CA PHE A 5 -19.05 -5.33 -5.28
C PHE A 5 -17.60 -5.52 -5.75
N LEU A 6 -17.30 -5.28 -7.03
CA LEU A 6 -15.97 -5.46 -7.61
C LEU A 6 -15.21 -4.14 -7.77
N PHE A 7 -15.91 -3.01 -7.73
CA PHE A 7 -15.33 -1.69 -7.95
C PHE A 7 -15.76 -0.74 -6.84
N ARG A 8 -14.76 -0.21 -6.11
CA ARG A 8 -14.99 0.88 -5.15
C ARG A 8 -15.05 2.19 -5.92
N VAL A 9 -16.26 2.64 -6.25
CA VAL A 9 -16.49 3.92 -6.90
C VAL A 9 -16.44 5.02 -5.84
N GLU A 10 -15.36 5.80 -5.84
CA GLU A 10 -15.34 7.10 -5.17
C GLU A 10 -16.30 8.01 -5.94
N ARG A 11 -17.33 8.51 -5.28
CA ARG A 11 -18.33 9.35 -5.95
C ARG A 11 -17.77 10.76 -6.07
N ASP A 12 -17.47 11.16 -7.29
CA ASP A 12 -17.14 12.55 -7.57
C ASP A 12 -18.26 13.47 -7.07
N PRO A 13 -17.94 14.60 -6.41
CA PRO A 13 -18.95 15.54 -5.96
C PRO A 13 -19.79 16.03 -7.14
N GLN A 14 -21.11 16.18 -6.94
CA GLN A 14 -21.99 16.71 -7.98
C GLN A 14 -21.50 18.10 -8.42
N GLY A 15 -21.09 18.22 -9.70
CA GLY A 15 -20.60 19.46 -10.28
C GLY A 15 -19.07 19.66 -10.24
N ALA A 16 -18.29 18.66 -9.82
CA ALA A 16 -16.83 18.70 -9.96
C ALA A 16 -16.43 18.73 -11.45
N SER A 17 -15.60 19.71 -11.85
CA SER A 17 -15.03 19.72 -13.20
C SER A 17 -14.09 18.53 -13.36
N ALA A 18 -14.01 17.97 -14.57
CA ALA A 18 -13.01 16.97 -14.89
C ALA A 18 -11.63 17.49 -14.46
N ASN A 19 -10.93 16.72 -13.62
CA ASN A 19 -9.61 17.04 -13.05
C ASN A 19 -9.55 18.05 -11.88
N ALA A 20 -10.68 18.39 -11.23
CA ALA A 20 -10.64 19.18 -9.98
C ALA A 20 -10.29 18.30 -8.76
N ALA A 21 -9.34 18.76 -7.95
CA ALA A 21 -9.11 18.16 -6.63
C ALA A 21 -10.32 18.42 -5.73
N TYR A 22 -10.87 17.36 -5.14
CA TYR A 22 -11.98 17.46 -4.19
C TYR A 22 -11.64 16.82 -2.86
N ARG A 23 -12.36 17.25 -1.82
CA ARG A 23 -12.20 16.72 -0.48
C ARG A 23 -13.01 15.44 -0.35
N ILE A 24 -12.32 14.35 -0.02
CA ILE A 24 -12.97 13.09 0.34
C ILE A 24 -13.53 13.14 1.76
N SER A 25 -14.40 12.20 2.11
CA SER A 25 -14.88 11.96 3.47
C SER A 25 -13.81 11.29 4.35
N ASP A 26 -14.03 11.23 5.66
CA ASP A 26 -13.12 10.53 6.58
C ASP A 26 -13.19 9.01 6.40
N LEU A 27 -14.35 8.46 6.04
CA LEU A 27 -14.49 7.04 5.71
C LEU A 27 -13.76 6.65 4.42
N GLU A 28 -13.77 7.53 3.42
CA GLU A 28 -12.94 7.35 2.21
C GLU A 28 -11.45 7.46 2.56
N LEU A 29 -11.06 8.38 3.43
CA LEU A 29 -9.68 8.50 3.91
C LEU A 29 -9.22 7.23 4.65
N ALA A 30 -10.01 6.72 5.60
CA ALA A 30 -9.74 5.48 6.32
C ALA A 30 -9.53 4.30 5.38
N SER A 31 -10.40 4.17 4.38
CA SER A 31 -10.24 3.15 3.37
C SER A 31 -8.96 3.31 2.57
N ARG A 32 -8.67 4.51 2.06
CA ARG A 32 -7.46 4.76 1.27
C ARG A 32 -6.20 4.41 2.08
N LEU A 33 -6.15 4.78 3.36
CA LEU A 33 -5.06 4.41 4.27
C LEU A 33 -4.94 2.89 4.41
N SER A 34 -6.05 2.18 4.58
CA SER A 34 -6.03 0.73 4.79
C SER A 34 -5.59 -0.04 3.56
N PHE A 35 -6.09 0.33 2.38
CA PHE A 35 -5.63 -0.31 1.14
C PHE A 35 -4.18 0.06 0.81
N PHE A 36 -3.75 1.27 1.15
CA PHE A 36 -2.36 1.68 0.91
C PHE A 36 -1.39 0.96 1.85
N LEU A 37 -1.63 1.00 3.15
CA LEU A 37 -0.71 0.47 4.17
C LEU A 37 -0.85 -1.04 4.36
N TRP A 38 -2.06 -1.57 4.33
CA TRP A 38 -2.34 -2.99 4.64
C TRP A 38 -2.80 -3.82 3.43
N SER A 39 -3.09 -3.19 2.29
CA SER A 39 -3.77 -3.86 1.17
C SER A 39 -5.03 -4.62 1.60
N SER A 40 -5.69 -4.14 2.66
CA SER A 40 -6.86 -4.77 3.28
C SER A 40 -7.93 -3.73 3.63
N ILE A 41 -9.07 -4.21 4.10
CA ILE A 41 -10.12 -3.35 4.67
C ILE A 41 -9.62 -2.64 5.95
N PRO A 42 -10.19 -1.46 6.28
CA PRO A 42 -9.97 -0.81 7.57
C PRO A 42 -10.45 -1.69 8.71
N ASP A 43 -9.79 -1.60 9.86
CA ASP A 43 -10.26 -2.20 11.10
C ASP A 43 -11.23 -1.27 11.85
N ASP A 44 -11.89 -1.82 12.86
CA ASP A 44 -12.96 -1.14 13.59
C ASP A 44 -12.49 0.19 14.21
N GLU A 45 -11.27 0.24 14.77
CA GLU A 45 -10.72 1.48 15.35
C GLU A 45 -10.61 2.60 14.31
N LEU A 46 -10.10 2.29 13.11
CA LEU A 46 -9.98 3.28 12.04
C LEU A 46 -11.34 3.69 11.49
N ILE A 47 -12.30 2.76 11.43
CA ILE A 47 -13.70 3.04 11.04
C ILE A 47 -14.35 3.97 12.06
N ASP A 48 -14.18 3.72 13.35
CA ASP A 48 -14.80 4.49 14.44
C ASP A 48 -14.27 5.93 14.46
N VAL A 49 -12.96 6.11 14.35
CA VAL A 49 -12.32 7.43 14.30
C VAL A 49 -12.77 8.21 13.07
N ALA A 50 -12.92 7.54 11.93
CA ALA A 50 -13.43 8.13 10.70
C ALA A 50 -14.92 8.48 10.77
N ALA A 51 -15.73 7.60 11.36
CA ALA A 51 -17.17 7.83 11.57
C ALA A 51 -17.42 8.99 12.54
N ALA A 52 -16.53 9.19 13.52
CA ALA A 52 -16.52 10.35 14.41
C ALA A 52 -16.08 11.66 13.73
N GLY A 53 -15.56 11.59 12.49
CA GLY A 53 -15.10 12.76 11.73
C GLY A 53 -13.83 13.42 12.28
N THR A 54 -13.04 12.67 13.06
CA THR A 54 -11.82 13.16 13.71
C THR A 54 -10.54 12.63 13.06
N LEU A 55 -10.65 11.74 12.07
CA LEU A 55 -9.49 11.09 11.45
C LEU A 55 -8.53 12.10 10.82
N ARG A 56 -9.05 13.22 10.32
CA ARG A 56 -8.24 14.28 9.70
C ARG A 56 -7.47 15.14 10.68
N ASP A 57 -7.79 15.08 11.97
CA ASP A 57 -7.09 15.88 12.96
C ASP A 57 -5.62 15.43 12.97
N PRO A 58 -4.64 16.33 12.78
CA PRO A 58 -3.25 15.93 12.52
C PRO A 58 -2.69 14.94 13.54
N GLY A 59 -2.98 15.15 14.83
CA GLY A 59 -2.55 14.24 15.89
C GLY A 59 -3.28 12.89 15.89
N VAL A 60 -4.54 12.84 15.46
CA VAL A 60 -5.30 11.59 15.32
C VAL A 60 -4.79 10.80 14.12
N LEU A 61 -4.62 11.47 12.98
CA LEU A 61 -4.11 10.89 11.75
C LEU A 61 -2.72 10.28 11.98
N GLU A 62 -1.80 11.02 12.59
CA GLU A 62 -0.45 10.55 12.85
C GLU A 62 -0.46 9.30 13.75
N ARG A 63 -1.26 9.31 14.83
CA ARG A 63 -1.38 8.14 15.72
C ARG A 63 -1.94 6.93 14.98
N GLN A 64 -2.97 7.10 14.16
CA GLN A 64 -3.55 5.99 13.39
C GLN A 64 -2.55 5.45 12.37
N VAL A 65 -1.84 6.30 11.63
CA VAL A 65 -0.81 5.85 10.68
C VAL A 65 0.31 5.09 11.38
N ARG A 66 0.84 5.61 12.50
CA ARG A 66 1.89 4.91 13.27
C ARG A 66 1.41 3.56 13.81
N ARG A 67 0.18 3.49 14.31
CA ARG A 67 -0.45 2.24 14.75
C ARG A 67 -0.55 1.25 13.59
N MET A 68 -0.99 1.71 12.43
CA MET A 68 -1.12 0.86 11.24
C MET A 68 0.22 0.35 10.74
N LEU A 69 1.26 1.18 10.75
CA LEU A 69 2.62 0.77 10.37
C LEU A 69 3.24 -0.25 11.34
N ALA A 70 2.84 -0.24 12.62
CA ALA A 70 3.29 -1.21 13.61
C ALA A 70 2.53 -2.56 13.55
N ASP A 71 1.44 -2.64 12.78
CA ASP A 71 0.67 -3.87 12.60
C ASP A 71 1.34 -4.77 11.55
N PRO A 72 1.40 -6.11 11.75
CA PRO A 72 2.00 -7.04 10.78
C PRO A 72 1.42 -6.93 9.35
N ARG A 73 0.19 -6.45 9.20
CA ARG A 73 -0.41 -6.20 7.88
C ARG A 73 0.35 -5.14 7.07
N ALA A 74 1.16 -4.28 7.71
CA ALA A 74 1.99 -3.28 7.04
C ALA A 74 3.07 -3.89 6.13
N GLU A 75 3.43 -5.18 6.31
CA GLU A 75 4.29 -5.91 5.37
C GLU A 75 3.72 -5.89 3.93
N ALA A 76 2.40 -5.74 3.79
CA ALA A 76 1.74 -5.55 2.51
C ALA A 76 2.23 -4.30 1.77
N LEU A 77 2.62 -3.22 2.48
CA LEU A 77 3.19 -2.03 1.87
C LEU A 77 4.51 -2.36 1.17
N VAL A 78 5.37 -3.15 1.80
CA VAL A 78 6.66 -3.59 1.22
C VAL A 78 6.40 -4.50 0.01
N THR A 79 5.61 -5.55 0.19
CA THR A 79 5.41 -6.60 -0.82
C THR A 79 4.52 -6.17 -1.99
N ASN A 80 3.68 -5.14 -1.81
CA ASN A 80 2.85 -4.59 -2.89
C ASN A 80 3.39 -3.31 -3.50
N PHE A 81 3.75 -2.32 -2.70
CA PHE A 81 4.23 -1.04 -3.21
C PHE A 81 5.71 -1.11 -3.59
N ALA A 82 6.60 -1.48 -2.66
CA ALA A 82 8.04 -1.47 -2.91
C ALA A 82 8.43 -2.49 -3.99
N ALA A 83 7.85 -3.70 -3.96
CA ALA A 83 8.11 -4.71 -4.98
C ALA A 83 7.65 -4.29 -6.39
N GLN A 84 6.60 -3.48 -6.50
CA GLN A 84 6.17 -2.93 -7.79
C GLN A 84 7.03 -1.74 -8.21
N TRP A 85 7.30 -0.81 -7.30
CA TRP A 85 8.11 0.38 -7.55
C TRP A 85 9.54 0.03 -7.99
N LEU A 86 10.16 -0.95 -7.33
CA LEU A 86 11.51 -1.44 -7.64
C LEU A 86 11.52 -2.57 -8.69
N TYR A 87 10.38 -2.89 -9.31
CA TYR A 87 10.25 -3.96 -10.31
C TYR A 87 10.72 -5.34 -9.82
N LEU A 88 10.71 -5.62 -8.52
CA LEU A 88 11.13 -6.90 -7.95
C LEU A 88 10.25 -8.06 -8.43
N ARG A 89 9.01 -7.78 -8.82
CA ARG A 89 8.10 -8.76 -9.44
C ARG A 89 8.61 -9.27 -10.79
N ASN A 90 9.48 -8.52 -11.46
CA ASN A 90 10.03 -8.87 -12.77
C ASN A 90 11.36 -9.62 -12.66
N LEU A 91 11.99 -9.69 -11.48
CA LEU A 91 13.26 -10.39 -11.25
C LEU A 91 13.30 -11.83 -11.79
N PRO A 92 12.22 -12.65 -11.69
CA PRO A 92 12.23 -14.00 -12.26
C PRO A 92 12.41 -14.03 -13.79
N ALA A 93 11.99 -12.97 -14.49
CA ALA A 93 12.16 -12.84 -15.93
C ALA A 93 13.52 -12.26 -16.34
N VAL A 94 14.33 -11.79 -15.39
CA VAL A 94 15.69 -11.31 -15.65
C VAL A 94 16.64 -12.49 -15.72
N SER A 95 17.31 -12.66 -16.87
CA SER A 95 18.34 -13.67 -17.07
C SER A 95 19.68 -12.97 -17.36
N PRO A 96 20.59 -12.90 -16.37
CA PRO A 96 21.93 -12.37 -16.59
C PRO A 96 22.72 -13.23 -17.58
N ASP A 97 23.70 -12.61 -18.25
CA ASP A 97 24.63 -13.35 -19.10
C ASP A 97 25.54 -14.22 -18.22
N PHE A 98 25.43 -15.55 -18.36
CA PHE A 98 26.20 -16.52 -17.58
C PHE A 98 27.71 -16.47 -17.84
N VAL A 99 28.16 -15.88 -18.96
CA VAL A 99 29.59 -15.65 -19.22
C VAL A 99 30.11 -14.53 -18.33
N VAL A 100 29.28 -13.52 -18.06
CA VAL A 100 29.65 -12.35 -17.26
C VAL A 100 29.36 -12.57 -15.76
N PHE A 101 28.30 -13.30 -15.44
CA PHE A 101 27.82 -13.56 -14.08
C PHE A 101 27.64 -15.06 -13.82
N PRO A 102 28.74 -15.84 -13.78
CA PRO A 102 28.69 -17.30 -13.68
C PRO A 102 28.09 -17.80 -12.35
N ASP A 103 28.21 -17.02 -11.28
CA ASP A 103 27.71 -17.35 -9.94
C ASP A 103 26.24 -16.96 -9.73
N PHE A 104 25.60 -16.35 -10.75
CA PHE A 104 24.20 -15.94 -10.63
C PHE A 104 23.26 -17.15 -10.75
N ASP A 105 22.66 -17.53 -9.63
CA ASP A 105 21.70 -18.62 -9.54
C ASP A 105 20.34 -18.17 -8.96
N GLU A 106 19.40 -19.10 -8.84
CA GLU A 106 18.08 -18.83 -8.27
C GLU A 106 18.14 -18.48 -6.77
N THR A 107 19.13 -18.99 -6.04
CA THR A 107 19.33 -18.70 -4.63
C THR A 107 19.70 -17.24 -4.44
N LEU A 108 20.67 -16.75 -5.22
CA LEU A 108 21.10 -15.36 -5.24
C LEU A 108 19.96 -14.44 -5.68
N ARG A 109 19.20 -14.81 -6.72
CA ARG A 109 18.02 -14.04 -7.16
C ARG A 109 17.01 -13.86 -6.03
N ARG A 110 16.68 -14.94 -5.30
CA ARG A 110 15.76 -14.88 -4.15
C ARG A 110 16.32 -14.06 -3.00
N ALA A 111 17.61 -14.21 -2.69
CA ALA A 111 18.27 -13.46 -1.64
C ALA A 111 18.28 -11.95 -1.93
N LEU A 112 18.60 -11.53 -3.16
CA LEU A 112 18.57 -10.12 -3.59
C LEU A 112 17.17 -9.51 -3.42
N ARG A 113 16.13 -10.25 -3.80
CA ARG A 113 14.75 -9.81 -3.61
C ARG A 113 14.43 -9.62 -2.13
N GLN A 114 14.71 -10.65 -1.33
CA GLN A 114 14.41 -10.63 0.11
C GLN A 114 15.19 -9.53 0.84
N GLU A 115 16.47 -9.33 0.52
CA GLU A 115 17.29 -8.26 1.08
C GLU A 115 16.67 -6.89 0.77
N THR A 116 16.22 -6.67 -0.46
CA THR A 116 15.59 -5.39 -0.86
C THR A 116 14.27 -5.16 -0.13
N GLU A 117 13.44 -6.20 0.01
CA GLU A 117 12.18 -6.14 0.77
C GLU A 117 12.46 -5.84 2.26
N LEU A 118 13.41 -6.54 2.90
CA LEU A 118 13.80 -6.30 4.30
C LEU A 118 14.41 -4.91 4.52
N PHE A 119 15.19 -4.41 3.57
CA PHE A 119 15.74 -3.06 3.66
C PHE A 119 14.63 -2.01 3.66
N PHE A 120 13.63 -2.15 2.80
CA PHE A 120 12.49 -1.24 2.78
C PHE A 120 11.67 -1.32 4.07
N ASP A 121 11.43 -2.54 4.57
CA ASP A 121 10.76 -2.79 5.85
C ASP A 121 11.49 -2.12 7.03
N SER A 122 12.82 -2.04 7.00
CA SER A 122 13.62 -1.39 8.05
C SER A 122 13.54 0.14 8.10
N ILE A 123 13.03 0.77 7.04
CA ILE A 123 12.95 2.24 6.92
C ILE A 123 11.59 2.77 7.42
N ILE A 124 10.54 1.95 7.30
CA ILE A 124 9.18 2.30 7.67
C ILE A 124 8.92 2.10 9.17
#